data_AF-A0A8J5JU60-F1
#
_entry.id   AF-A0A8J5JU60-F1
#
_cell.length_a   1.000
_cell.length_b   1.000
_cell.length_c   1.000
_cell.angle_alpha   90.00
_cell.angle_beta   90.00
_cell.angle_gamma   90.00
#
_symmetry.space_group_name_H-M   'P 1'
#
loop_
_entity.id
_entity.type
_entity.pdbx_description
1 polymer ?
#
loop_
_entity_poly.entity_id
_entity_poly.type
_entity_poly.pdbx_seq_one_letter_code
_entity_poly.pdbx_strand_id
1 'polypeptide(L)'
;MSAILKGIRAAFGDVEMTPYTVMVERDGYEERLYPARKWACTTMKGTSQQELVSPMFRALFNYISGKNDPNIRIDMTSPVTTYVEPGAGPTCESTFTMAFLVPEEHQLTPPLSVDKTIFIEDRPELTVLTRRFGGYTSDEIIIKEAKELAEAIKKNGETGVNFDQYYVVGYDPPFKLFSRRNEIWFVKTKESVKNQEMNEMIEKVIEIDLKEECKSVVKESEEEDKVKEEEKVQQDGE
;
A
#
# COMPACT_ATOMS: atom_id res chain seq x y z
N MET A 1 5.18 13.57 10.73
CA MET A 1 4.73 13.11 9.40
C MET A 1 3.26 13.45 9.25
N SER A 2 2.91 14.27 8.27
CA SER A 2 1.52 14.59 7.96
C SER A 2 0.98 13.49 7.05
N ALA A 3 0.22 12.54 7.60
CA ALA A 3 -0.46 11.52 6.82
C ALA A 3 -1.64 12.20 6.11
N ILE A 4 -1.51 12.41 4.80
CA ILE A 4 -2.60 12.96 3.98
C ILE A 4 -3.49 11.78 3.58
N LEU A 5 -4.72 11.76 4.10
CA LEU A 5 -5.78 10.87 3.61
C LEU A 5 -6.17 11.33 2.20
N LYS A 6 -5.49 10.82 1.17
CA LYS A 6 -5.89 11.04 -0.23
C LYS A 6 -7.13 10.19 -0.52
N GLY A 7 -8.30 10.68 -0.10
CA GLY A 7 -9.59 10.18 -0.58
C GLY A 7 -9.74 10.55 -2.06
N ILE A 8 -9.29 9.69 -2.97
CA ILE A 8 -9.56 9.88 -4.39
C ILE A 8 -11.06 9.64 -4.57
N ARG A 9 -11.75 10.44 -5.39
CA ARG A 9 -13.11 10.19 -5.83
C ARG A 9 -12.99 9.78 -7.30
N ALA A 10 -13.46 8.60 -7.68
CA ALA A 10 -13.36 8.13 -9.06
C ALA A 10 -14.30 8.96 -9.96
N ALA A 11 -13.87 9.23 -11.20
CA ALA A 11 -14.62 10.03 -12.17
C ALA A 11 -15.82 9.29 -12.83
N PHE A 12 -16.28 8.18 -12.27
CA PHE A 12 -17.42 7.41 -12.76
C PHE A 12 -18.15 6.73 -11.59
N GLY A 13 -19.20 7.39 -11.06
CA GLY A 13 -20.05 6.88 -9.99
C GLY A 13 -19.35 6.78 -8.63
N ASP A 14 -20.12 6.84 -7.54
CA ASP A 14 -19.63 6.60 -6.18
C ASP A 14 -19.31 5.10 -6.00
N VAL A 15 -18.24 4.61 -6.65
CA VAL A 15 -17.69 3.26 -6.42
C VAL A 15 -16.87 3.30 -5.13
N GLU A 16 -17.24 2.48 -4.15
CA GLU A 16 -16.46 2.35 -2.91
C GLU A 16 -15.02 1.93 -3.24
N MET A 17 -14.06 2.70 -2.73
CA MET A 17 -12.65 2.44 -2.94
C MET A 17 -11.98 1.88 -1.70
N THR A 18 -11.07 0.93 -1.90
CA THR A 18 -10.29 0.38 -0.80
C THR A 18 -9.53 1.51 -0.09
N PRO A 19 -9.77 1.72 1.22
CA PRO A 19 -9.11 2.78 1.95
C PRO A 19 -7.63 2.45 2.12
N TYR A 20 -6.77 3.48 2.05
CA TYR A 20 -5.36 3.38 2.37
C TYR A 20 -4.82 4.71 2.90
N THR A 21 -3.70 4.63 3.61
CA THR A 21 -2.91 5.79 4.04
C THR A 21 -1.60 5.80 3.28
N VAL A 22 -1.23 6.92 2.66
CA VAL A 22 0.12 7.08 2.10
C VAL A 22 1.07 7.37 3.25
N MET A 23 2.01 6.45 3.49
CA MET A 23 3.01 6.55 4.55
C MET A 23 4.22 7.35 4.05
N VAL A 24 4.68 7.04 2.84
CA VAL A 24 5.84 7.67 2.23
C VAL A 24 5.60 7.87 0.73
N GLU A 25 5.97 9.04 0.21
CA GLU A 25 6.02 9.31 -1.22
C GLU A 25 7.50 9.44 -1.63
N ARG A 26 7.94 8.64 -2.61
CA ARG A 26 9.31 8.58 -3.12
C ARG A 26 9.32 8.86 -4.61
N ASP A 27 10.49 9.14 -5.17
CA ASP A 27 10.63 9.25 -6.62
C ASP A 27 10.38 7.89 -7.28
N GLY A 28 9.22 7.77 -7.93
CA GLY A 28 8.82 6.60 -8.71
C GLY A 28 7.92 5.57 -8.02
N TYR A 29 7.61 5.71 -6.72
CA TYR A 29 6.65 4.86 -6.00
C TYR A 29 6.12 5.50 -4.71
N GLU A 30 5.01 4.94 -4.19
CA GLU A 30 4.45 5.28 -2.88
C GLU A 30 4.50 4.06 -1.95
N GLU A 31 4.74 4.28 -0.66
CA GLU A 31 4.46 3.30 0.40
C GLU A 31 3.06 3.58 0.97
N ARG A 32 2.19 2.57 0.97
CA ARG A 32 0.80 2.69 1.42
C ARG A 32 0.48 1.62 2.47
N LEU A 33 -0.25 2.03 3.49
CA LEU A 33 -0.84 1.13 4.50
C LEU A 33 -2.31 0.88 4.17
N TYR A 34 -2.66 -0.38 3.94
CA TYR A 34 -4.04 -0.84 3.78
C TYR A 34 -4.52 -1.50 5.07
N PRO A 35 -5.67 -1.10 5.64
CA PRO A 35 -6.21 -1.72 6.83
C PRO A 35 -6.72 -3.13 6.55
N ALA A 36 -6.87 -3.93 7.61
CA ALA A 36 -7.47 -5.25 7.51
C ALA A 36 -8.91 -5.17 6.97
N ARG A 37 -9.23 -6.02 5.99
CA ARG A 37 -10.53 -6.06 5.30
C ARG A 37 -10.79 -7.47 4.75
N LYS A 38 -12.07 -7.82 4.59
CA LYS A 38 -12.50 -9.02 3.87
C LYS A 38 -12.52 -8.80 2.37
N TRP A 39 -12.06 -9.80 1.64
CA TRP A 39 -12.05 -9.82 0.18
C TRP A 39 -12.74 -11.08 -0.32
N ALA A 40 -13.52 -10.96 -1.39
CA ALA A 40 -14.00 -12.12 -2.13
C ALA A 40 -12.94 -12.51 -3.16
N CYS A 41 -12.45 -13.74 -3.09
CA CYS A 41 -11.28 -14.20 -3.83
C CYS A 41 -11.58 -15.45 -4.67
N THR A 42 -10.85 -15.59 -5.77
CA THR A 42 -10.79 -16.83 -6.57
C THR A 42 -9.37 -17.07 -7.01
N THR A 43 -8.98 -18.34 -7.11
CA THR A 43 -7.62 -18.73 -7.48
C THR A 43 -7.62 -19.61 -8.73
N MET A 44 -6.74 -19.29 -9.67
CA MET A 44 -6.48 -20.11 -10.86
C MET A 44 -4.97 -20.26 -11.08
N LYS A 45 -4.56 -21.37 -11.70
CA LYS A 45 -3.19 -21.61 -12.12
C LYS A 45 -3.09 -21.57 -13.64
N GLY A 46 -1.96 -21.10 -14.15
CA GLY A 46 -1.66 -21.10 -15.58
C GLY A 46 -0.37 -20.35 -15.89
N THR A 47 -0.04 -20.26 -17.17
CA THR A 47 1.21 -19.64 -17.64
C THR A 47 1.05 -18.18 -18.05
N SER A 48 -0.18 -17.70 -18.23
CA SER A 48 -0.48 -16.32 -18.65
C SER A 48 -1.54 -15.70 -17.75
N GLN A 49 -1.25 -14.51 -17.20
CA GLN A 49 -2.26 -13.76 -16.47
C GLN A 49 -3.35 -13.25 -17.41
N GLN A 50 -2.95 -12.79 -18.60
CA GLN A 50 -3.85 -12.26 -19.61
C GLN A 50 -5.01 -13.21 -19.93
N GLU A 51 -4.74 -14.52 -19.98
CA GLU A 51 -5.76 -15.54 -20.24
C GLU A 51 -6.69 -15.78 -19.04
N LEU A 52 -6.18 -15.65 -17.82
CA LEU A 52 -6.90 -15.97 -16.59
C LEU A 52 -7.68 -14.80 -15.99
N VAL A 53 -7.37 -13.55 -16.36
CA VAL A 53 -8.08 -12.36 -15.85
C VAL A 53 -9.58 -12.41 -16.13
N SER A 54 -9.98 -12.74 -17.36
CA SER A 54 -11.39 -12.79 -17.76
C SER A 54 -12.21 -13.83 -16.99
N PRO A 55 -11.82 -15.13 -16.94
CA PRO A 55 -12.57 -16.13 -16.19
C PRO A 55 -12.60 -15.85 -14.68
N MET A 56 -11.48 -15.42 -14.06
CA MET A 56 -11.46 -15.05 -12.64
C MET A 56 -12.40 -13.88 -12.33
N PHE A 57 -12.33 -12.81 -13.15
CA PHE A 57 -13.20 -11.65 -12.99
C PHE A 57 -14.66 -12.04 -13.13
N ARG A 58 -14.99 -12.88 -14.12
CA ARG A 58 -16.37 -13.34 -14.33
C ARG A 58 -16.89 -14.16 -13.15
N ALA A 59 -16.06 -14.99 -12.53
CA ALA A 59 -16.44 -15.76 -11.35
C ALA A 59 -16.83 -14.84 -10.19
N LEU A 60 -15.97 -13.87 -9.85
CA LEU A 60 -16.24 -12.87 -8.81
C LEU A 60 -17.40 -11.94 -9.17
N PHE A 61 -17.51 -11.54 -10.44
CA PHE A 61 -18.61 -10.72 -10.92
C PHE A 61 -19.97 -11.42 -10.78
N ASN A 62 -20.03 -12.72 -11.06
CA ASN A 62 -21.25 -13.51 -10.83
C ASN A 62 -21.61 -13.57 -9.34
N TYR A 63 -20.62 -13.73 -8.46
CA TYR A 63 -20.81 -13.73 -7.01
C TYR A 63 -21.49 -12.44 -6.55
N ILE A 64 -20.93 -11.27 -6.89
CA ILE A 64 -21.53 -9.98 -6.52
C ILE A 64 -22.84 -9.68 -7.27
N SER A 65 -23.12 -10.37 -8.39
CA SER A 65 -24.36 -10.21 -9.16
C SER A 65 -25.52 -11.09 -8.67
N GLY A 66 -25.35 -11.83 -7.56
CA GLY A 66 -26.41 -12.67 -6.98
C GLY A 66 -26.15 -14.17 -7.02
N LYS A 67 -24.97 -14.63 -7.46
CA LYS A 67 -24.52 -16.02 -7.21
C LYS A 67 -23.88 -16.15 -5.82
N ASN A 68 -24.62 -15.73 -4.83
CA ASN A 68 -24.34 -15.93 -3.42
C ASN A 68 -25.61 -16.43 -2.75
N ASP A 69 -25.51 -16.97 -1.55
CA ASP A 69 -26.63 -17.21 -0.64
C ASP A 69 -26.62 -16.03 0.34
N PRO A 70 -27.58 -15.08 0.24
CA PRO A 70 -29.01 -15.29 -0.08
C PRO A 70 -29.52 -14.71 -1.42
N ASN A 71 -28.78 -14.81 -2.51
CA ASN A 71 -29.11 -14.33 -3.85
C ASN A 71 -29.24 -12.79 -3.96
N ILE A 72 -28.39 -12.05 -3.24
CA ILE A 72 -28.42 -10.58 -3.26
C ILE A 72 -27.35 -10.00 -4.17
N ARG A 73 -27.59 -8.79 -4.67
CA ARG A 73 -26.58 -8.02 -5.38
C ARG A 73 -25.68 -7.31 -4.37
N ILE A 74 -24.39 -7.42 -4.56
CA ILE A 74 -23.34 -6.73 -3.80
C ILE A 74 -22.76 -5.64 -4.70
N ASP A 75 -22.53 -4.45 -4.16
CA ASP A 75 -21.97 -3.35 -4.94
C ASP A 75 -20.52 -3.63 -5.37
N MET A 76 -20.18 -3.16 -6.57
CA MET A 76 -18.81 -3.27 -7.09
C MET A 76 -17.91 -2.27 -6.35
N THR A 77 -16.70 -2.70 -6.01
CA THR A 77 -15.65 -1.86 -5.41
C THR A 77 -14.47 -1.68 -6.35
N SER A 78 -13.59 -0.73 -6.05
CA SER A 78 -12.30 -0.55 -6.74
C SER A 78 -11.15 -0.42 -5.73
N PRO A 79 -9.93 -0.89 -6.04
CA PRO A 79 -9.54 -1.63 -7.23
C PRO A 79 -9.86 -3.14 -7.16
N VAL A 80 -9.69 -3.80 -8.29
CA VAL A 80 -9.53 -5.26 -8.37
C VAL A 80 -8.04 -5.58 -8.19
N THR A 81 -7.72 -6.46 -7.25
CA THR A 81 -6.35 -6.91 -7.02
C THR A 81 -6.16 -8.34 -7.54
N THR A 82 -5.04 -8.63 -8.17
CA THR A 82 -4.63 -10.01 -8.52
C THR A 82 -3.26 -10.26 -7.90
N TYR A 83 -3.21 -11.13 -6.89
CA TYR A 83 -1.97 -11.61 -6.29
C TYR A 83 -1.34 -12.66 -7.19
N VAL A 84 -0.06 -12.51 -7.49
CA VAL A 84 0.70 -13.37 -8.38
C VAL A 84 1.80 -14.06 -7.60
N GLU A 85 1.78 -15.39 -7.65
CA GLU A 85 2.83 -16.26 -7.14
C GLU A 85 3.48 -16.94 -8.35
N PRO A 86 4.60 -16.39 -8.85
CA PRO A 86 5.30 -16.92 -10.01
C PRO A 86 5.72 -18.38 -9.82
N GLY A 87 5.58 -19.17 -10.87
CA GLY A 87 6.15 -20.52 -10.93
C GLY A 87 7.68 -20.48 -10.92
N ALA A 88 8.32 -21.62 -10.63
CA ALA A 88 9.78 -21.73 -10.52
C ALA A 88 10.55 -21.48 -11.84
N GLY A 89 9.86 -21.28 -12.95
CA GLY A 89 10.44 -21.02 -14.26
C GLY A 89 9.40 -20.53 -15.28
N PRO A 90 9.83 -20.07 -16.46
CA PRO A 90 8.97 -19.42 -17.45
C PRO A 90 7.92 -20.35 -18.07
N THR A 91 8.11 -21.67 -17.96
CA THR A 91 7.17 -22.69 -18.43
C THR A 91 6.35 -23.30 -17.30
N CYS A 92 6.62 -22.92 -16.04
CA CYS A 92 5.87 -23.40 -14.90
C CYS A 92 4.61 -22.53 -14.71
N GLU A 93 3.53 -23.17 -14.29
CA GLU A 93 2.34 -22.44 -13.92
C GLU A 93 2.63 -21.52 -12.73
N SER A 94 2.15 -20.29 -12.84
CA SER A 94 2.03 -19.37 -11.73
C SER A 94 0.64 -19.53 -11.11
N THR A 95 0.52 -19.16 -9.84
CA THR A 95 -0.78 -19.10 -9.15
C THR A 95 -1.26 -17.65 -9.12
N PHE A 96 -2.50 -17.44 -9.53
CA PHE A 96 -3.13 -16.12 -9.58
C PHE A 96 -4.36 -16.13 -8.66
N THR A 97 -4.39 -15.23 -7.69
CA THR A 97 -5.54 -15.04 -6.81
C THR A 97 -6.12 -13.66 -7.03
N MET A 98 -7.24 -13.59 -7.75
CA MET A 98 -7.98 -12.35 -7.95
C MET A 98 -8.91 -12.10 -6.78
N ALA A 99 -9.05 -10.83 -6.39
CA ALA A 99 -9.85 -10.43 -5.25
C ALA A 99 -10.59 -9.11 -5.48
N PHE A 100 -11.85 -9.07 -5.06
CA PHE A 100 -12.67 -7.85 -4.92
C PHE A 100 -12.83 -7.51 -3.45
N LEU A 101 -12.72 -6.22 -3.11
CA LEU A 101 -13.04 -5.77 -1.76
C LEU A 101 -14.53 -6.06 -1.51
N VAL A 102 -14.85 -6.64 -0.35
CA VAL A 102 -16.24 -6.71 0.08
C VAL A 102 -16.66 -5.30 0.51
N PRO A 103 -17.77 -4.71 0.03
CA PRO A 103 -18.21 -3.38 0.47
C PRO A 103 -18.42 -3.29 1.98
N GLU A 104 -18.32 -2.09 2.55
CA GLU A 104 -18.45 -1.85 3.99
C GLU A 104 -19.76 -2.42 4.57
N GLU A 105 -20.87 -2.35 3.81
CA GLU A 105 -22.17 -2.95 4.19
C GLU A 105 -22.09 -4.45 4.54
N HIS A 106 -21.18 -5.18 3.89
CA HIS A 106 -21.04 -6.64 4.02
C HIS A 106 -19.74 -7.07 4.70
N GLN A 107 -18.87 -6.14 5.13
CA GLN A 107 -17.56 -6.44 5.72
C GLN A 107 -17.65 -7.31 6.99
N LEU A 108 -18.72 -7.17 7.77
CA LEU A 108 -18.93 -7.99 8.97
C LEU A 108 -19.38 -9.41 8.64
N THR A 109 -20.33 -9.55 7.71
CA THR A 109 -20.94 -10.84 7.33
C THR A 109 -21.12 -10.89 5.81
N PRO A 110 -20.08 -11.26 5.05
CA PRO A 110 -20.18 -11.36 3.59
C PRO A 110 -21.14 -12.50 3.19
N PRO A 111 -22.00 -12.31 2.17
CA PRO A 111 -22.81 -13.39 1.62
C PRO A 111 -21.96 -14.58 1.19
N LEU A 112 -22.42 -15.80 1.46
CA LEU A 112 -21.67 -17.00 1.10
C LEU A 112 -21.75 -17.23 -0.41
N SER A 113 -20.65 -17.60 -1.05
CA SER A 113 -20.72 -17.98 -2.46
C SER A 113 -21.36 -19.36 -2.63
N VAL A 114 -22.20 -19.52 -3.66
CA VAL A 114 -22.67 -20.85 -4.11
C VAL A 114 -21.63 -21.57 -4.97
N ASP A 115 -20.71 -20.80 -5.56
CA ASP A 115 -19.55 -21.30 -6.30
C ASP A 115 -18.41 -21.58 -5.32
N LYS A 116 -18.01 -22.86 -5.21
CA LYS A 116 -16.96 -23.34 -4.30
C LYS A 116 -15.56 -22.87 -4.66
N THR A 117 -15.37 -22.27 -5.84
CA THR A 117 -14.08 -21.66 -6.24
C THR A 117 -13.90 -20.26 -5.64
N ILE A 118 -14.99 -19.63 -5.19
CA ILE A 118 -14.96 -18.35 -4.50
C ILE A 118 -14.88 -18.56 -3.00
N PHE A 119 -13.95 -17.87 -2.35
CA PHE A 119 -13.80 -17.88 -0.91
C PHE A 119 -13.65 -16.45 -0.37
N ILE A 120 -13.93 -16.27 0.92
CA ILE A 120 -13.69 -15.00 1.60
C ILE A 120 -12.35 -15.07 2.30
N GLU A 121 -11.48 -14.11 2.00
CA GLU A 121 -10.18 -13.92 2.64
C GLU A 121 -10.28 -12.78 3.66
N ASP A 122 -10.01 -13.06 4.93
CA ASP A 122 -9.70 -12.03 5.93
C ASP A 122 -8.26 -11.56 5.71
N ARG A 123 -8.08 -10.56 4.84
CA ARG A 123 -6.77 -10.01 4.54
C ARG A 123 -6.33 -9.12 5.70
N PRO A 124 -5.20 -9.42 6.37
CA PRO A 124 -4.70 -8.59 7.44
C PRO A 124 -4.26 -7.22 6.89
N GLU A 125 -3.99 -6.30 7.81
CA GLU A 125 -3.31 -5.06 7.46
C GLU A 125 -2.05 -5.34 6.63
N LEU A 126 -1.89 -4.55 5.56
CA LEU A 126 -0.93 -4.78 4.49
C LEU A 126 -0.22 -3.47 4.14
N THR A 127 1.10 -3.45 4.32
CA THR A 127 1.95 -2.37 3.80
C THR A 127 2.46 -2.75 2.43
N VAL A 128 2.24 -1.88 1.45
CA VAL A 128 2.67 -2.09 0.07
C VAL A 128 3.51 -0.95 -0.46
N LEU A 129 4.45 -1.27 -1.33
CA LEU A 129 5.14 -0.31 -2.19
C LEU A 129 4.56 -0.41 -3.58
N THR A 130 4.09 0.71 -4.13
CA THR A 130 3.31 0.72 -5.36
C THR A 130 3.78 1.76 -6.37
N ARG A 131 3.76 1.35 -7.64
CA ARG A 131 3.96 2.23 -8.80
C ARG A 131 2.74 2.16 -9.71
N ARG A 132 2.30 3.33 -10.16
CA ARG A 132 1.20 3.50 -11.12
C ARG A 132 1.73 3.49 -12.55
N PHE A 133 1.00 2.81 -13.43
CA PHE A 133 1.19 2.84 -14.87
C PHE A 133 -0.17 2.92 -15.59
N GLY A 134 -0.13 3.21 -16.89
CA GLY A 134 -1.33 3.40 -17.72
C GLY A 134 -1.43 2.41 -18.88
N GLY A 135 -2.60 2.40 -19.52
CA GLY A 135 -2.85 1.59 -20.72
C GLY A 135 -3.40 0.19 -20.45
N TYR A 136 -3.39 -0.65 -21.48
CA TYR A 136 -3.75 -2.06 -21.32
C TYR A 136 -2.59 -2.83 -20.74
N THR A 137 -2.93 -3.82 -19.91
CA THR A 137 -1.98 -4.73 -19.31
C THR A 137 -1.78 -5.93 -20.23
N SER A 138 -0.54 -6.40 -20.33
CA SER A 138 -0.13 -7.71 -20.87
C SER A 138 0.91 -8.31 -19.93
N ASP A 139 1.18 -9.61 -20.03
CA ASP A 139 2.19 -10.27 -19.18
C ASP A 139 3.58 -9.58 -19.30
N GLU A 140 3.97 -9.16 -20.51
CA GLU A 140 5.21 -8.42 -20.75
C GLU A 140 5.24 -7.06 -20.05
N ILE A 141 4.13 -6.32 -20.11
CA ILE A 141 4.00 -5.02 -19.44
C ILE A 141 4.04 -5.20 -17.92
N ILE A 142 3.36 -6.22 -17.39
CA ILE A 142 3.38 -6.54 -15.94
C ILE A 142 4.82 -6.78 -15.48
N ILE A 143 5.55 -7.67 -16.18
CA ILE A 143 6.93 -8.01 -15.84
C ILE A 143 7.82 -6.77 -15.90
N LYS A 144 7.65 -5.93 -16.93
CA LYS A 144 8.39 -4.67 -17.07
C LYS A 144 8.14 -3.72 -15.89
N GLU A 145 6.87 -3.45 -15.57
CA GLU A 145 6.51 -2.52 -14.49
C GLU A 145 6.90 -3.05 -13.11
N ALA A 146 6.80 -4.36 -12.89
CA ALA A 146 7.30 -5.01 -11.68
C ALA A 146 8.81 -4.87 -11.53
N LYS A 147 9.57 -5.03 -12.61
CA LYS A 147 11.02 -4.81 -12.63
C LYS A 147 11.37 -3.35 -12.33
N GLU A 148 10.72 -2.40 -12.99
CA GLU A 148 10.96 -0.96 -12.76
C GLU A 148 10.68 -0.55 -11.31
N LEU A 149 9.58 -1.04 -10.73
CA LEU A 149 9.27 -0.81 -9.32
C LEU A 149 10.33 -1.45 -8.41
N ALA A 150 10.73 -2.69 -8.67
CA ALA A 150 11.75 -3.36 -7.86
C ALA A 150 13.10 -2.63 -7.88
N GLU A 151 13.52 -2.12 -9.04
CA GLU A 151 14.72 -1.31 -9.19
C GLU A 151 14.62 0.01 -8.42
N ALA A 152 13.47 0.70 -8.49
CA ALA A 152 13.24 1.93 -7.74
C ALA A 152 13.27 1.70 -6.21
N ILE A 153 12.65 0.63 -5.72
CA ILE A 153 12.67 0.24 -4.31
C ILE A 153 14.10 -0.04 -3.85
N LYS A 154 14.85 -0.87 -4.59
CA LYS A 154 16.24 -1.23 -4.27
C LYS A 154 17.17 -0.02 -4.27
N LYS A 155 17.01 0.89 -5.24
CA LYS A 155 17.79 2.13 -5.33
C LYS A 155 17.63 3.01 -4.08
N ASN A 156 16.46 2.98 -3.45
CA ASN A 156 16.16 3.74 -2.23
C ASN A 156 16.53 3.01 -0.94
N GLY A 157 17.10 1.80 -1.01
CA GLY A 157 17.59 1.07 0.17
C GLY A 157 16.47 0.49 1.06
N GLU A 158 15.26 0.35 0.55
CA GLU A 158 14.14 -0.24 1.29
C GLU A 158 14.44 -1.69 1.69
N THR A 159 14.08 -2.06 2.91
CA THR A 159 14.33 -3.40 3.47
C THR A 159 13.03 -4.15 3.75
N GLY A 160 13.12 -5.48 3.82
CA GLY A 160 11.98 -6.36 4.10
C GLY A 160 10.87 -6.33 3.07
N VAL A 161 11.19 -6.04 1.81
CA VAL A 161 10.23 -6.15 0.71
C VAL A 161 10.28 -7.56 0.13
N ASN A 162 9.12 -8.21 0.02
CA ASN A 162 8.99 -9.48 -0.68
C ASN A 162 8.90 -9.19 -2.20
N PHE A 163 9.93 -9.59 -2.94
CA PHE A 163 9.99 -9.45 -4.41
C PHE A 163 9.62 -10.74 -5.15
N ASP A 164 9.39 -11.84 -4.44
CA ASP A 164 9.06 -13.13 -5.05
C ASP A 164 7.60 -13.17 -5.51
N GLN A 165 6.75 -12.34 -4.90
CA GLN A 165 5.32 -12.24 -5.17
C GLN A 165 4.93 -10.78 -5.32
N TYR A 166 3.90 -10.50 -6.13
CA TYR A 166 3.44 -9.14 -6.38
C TYR A 166 1.94 -9.10 -6.64
N TYR A 167 1.36 -7.91 -6.57
CA TYR A 167 -0.01 -7.68 -7.03
C TYR A 167 -0.02 -6.91 -8.34
N VAL A 168 -0.93 -7.30 -9.23
CA VAL A 168 -1.39 -6.47 -10.35
C VAL A 168 -2.76 -5.91 -9.98
N VAL A 169 -2.89 -4.59 -10.05
CA VAL A 169 -4.07 -3.89 -9.51
C VAL A 169 -4.70 -3.02 -10.59
N GLY A 170 -5.98 -3.27 -10.87
CA GLY A 170 -6.76 -2.56 -11.88
C GLY A 170 -7.89 -1.76 -11.25
N TYR A 171 -7.96 -0.46 -11.57
CA TYR A 171 -8.96 0.45 -11.00
C TYR A 171 -10.18 0.66 -11.89
N ASP A 172 -9.99 0.46 -13.20
CA ASP A 172 -10.96 0.82 -14.21
C ASP A 172 -11.71 -0.39 -14.77
N PRO A 173 -13.01 -0.25 -15.09
CA PRO A 173 -13.81 -1.35 -15.63
C PRO A 173 -13.29 -1.80 -17.01
N PRO A 174 -13.58 -3.04 -17.44
CA PRO A 174 -13.05 -3.62 -18.68
C PRO A 174 -13.44 -2.85 -19.95
N PHE A 175 -14.56 -2.13 -19.94
CA PHE A 175 -15.04 -1.33 -21.07
C PHE A 175 -14.37 0.05 -21.21
N LYS A 176 -13.57 0.49 -20.24
CA LYS A 176 -12.83 1.76 -20.33
C LYS A 176 -11.62 1.60 -21.27
N LEU A 177 -11.66 2.26 -22.43
CA LEU A 177 -10.67 2.09 -23.50
C LEU A 177 -9.42 2.98 -23.37
N PHE A 178 -9.50 4.13 -22.69
CA PHE A 178 -8.39 5.10 -22.58
C PHE A 178 -8.13 5.52 -21.12
N SER A 179 -6.90 5.94 -20.82
CA SER A 179 -6.47 6.44 -19.50
C SER A 179 -6.84 5.50 -18.35
N ARG A 180 -6.59 4.20 -18.54
CA ARG A 180 -6.73 3.19 -17.49
C ARG A 180 -5.64 3.42 -16.43
N ARG A 181 -5.99 3.31 -15.15
CA ARG A 181 -5.08 3.29 -14.01
C ARG A 181 -4.85 1.84 -13.60
N ASN A 182 -3.60 1.42 -13.68
CA ASN A 182 -3.13 0.16 -13.13
C ASN A 182 -1.97 0.43 -12.18
N GLU A 183 -1.72 -0.50 -11.28
CA GLU A 183 -0.60 -0.45 -10.35
C GLU A 183 0.05 -1.83 -10.20
N ILE A 184 1.36 -1.85 -9.93
CA ILE A 184 2.06 -3.03 -9.38
C ILE A 184 2.36 -2.76 -7.91
N TRP A 185 2.13 -3.75 -7.05
CA TRP A 185 2.44 -3.69 -5.62
C TRP A 185 3.42 -4.79 -5.22
N PHE A 186 4.44 -4.44 -4.43
CA PHE A 186 5.19 -5.39 -3.60
C PHE A 186 4.81 -5.21 -2.13
N VAL A 187 4.88 -6.30 -1.36
CA VAL A 187 4.50 -6.28 0.07
C VAL A 187 5.74 -6.09 0.94
N LYS A 188 5.63 -5.21 1.94
CA LYS A 188 6.64 -5.01 2.98
C LYS A 188 6.31 -5.90 4.19
N THR A 189 7.30 -6.63 4.71
CA THR A 189 7.11 -7.55 5.83
C THR A 189 6.85 -6.79 7.12
N LYS A 190 5.99 -7.34 8.00
CA LYS A 190 5.66 -6.72 9.29
C LYS A 190 6.89 -6.47 10.17
N GLU A 191 7.92 -7.31 10.06
CA GLU A 191 9.17 -7.14 10.81
C GLU A 191 9.95 -5.90 10.35
N SER A 192 10.04 -5.68 9.04
CA SER A 192 10.68 -4.47 8.51
C SER A 192 9.91 -3.20 8.82
N VAL A 193 8.57 -3.24 8.80
CA VAL A 193 7.72 -2.12 9.22
C VAL A 193 8.00 -1.75 10.68
N LYS A 194 7.99 -2.73 11.60
CA LYS A 194 8.30 -2.49 13.03
C LYS A 194 9.70 -1.92 13.24
N ASN A 195 10.69 -2.47 12.54
CA ASN A 195 12.08 -1.99 12.65
C ASN A 195 12.20 -0.55 12.14
N GLN A 196 11.50 -0.21 11.06
CA GLN A 196 11.47 1.16 10.56
C GLN A 196 10.77 2.11 11.53
N GLU A 197 9.59 1.74 12.06
CA GLU A 197 8.88 2.55 13.06
C GLU A 197 9.74 2.79 14.30
N MET A 198 10.44 1.76 14.77
CA MET A 198 11.37 1.85 15.89
C MET A 198 12.57 2.75 15.57
N ASN A 199 13.17 2.63 14.38
CA ASN A 199 14.27 3.48 13.96
C ASN A 199 13.84 4.95 13.84
N GLU A 200 12.68 5.23 13.24
CA GLU A 200 12.12 6.59 13.17
C GLU A 200 11.78 7.16 14.55
N MET A 201 11.39 6.30 15.51
CA MET A 201 11.17 6.71 16.90
C MET A 201 12.50 7.06 17.59
N ILE A 202 13.54 6.24 17.39
CA ILE A 202 14.89 6.49 17.91
C ILE A 202 15.45 7.79 17.36
N GLU A 203 15.36 8.03 16.05
CA GLU A 203 15.85 9.28 15.44
C GLU A 203 15.16 10.52 16.02
N LYS A 204 13.85 10.46 16.26
CA LYS A 204 13.11 11.56 16.91
C LYS A 204 13.56 11.79 18.35
N VAL A 205 13.83 10.72 19.11
CA VAL A 205 14.34 10.84 20.49
C VAL A 205 15.72 11.50 20.50
N ILE A 206 16.63 11.05 19.62
CA ILE A 206 17.96 11.67 19.47
C ILE A 206 17.83 13.16 19.10
N GLU A 207 16.92 13.51 18.20
CA GLU A 207 16.70 14.92 17.82
C GLU A 207 16.14 15.77 18.96
N ILE A 208 15.33 15.17 19.86
CA ILE A 208 14.83 15.84 21.06
C ILE A 208 15.98 16.05 22.06
N ASP A 209 16.75 15.00 22.36
CA ASP A 209 17.86 15.06 23.31
C ASP A 209 18.89 16.13 22.88
N LEU A 210 19.25 16.17 21.59
CA LEU A 210 20.14 17.20 21.03
C LEU A 210 19.57 18.62 21.19
N LYS A 211 18.25 18.80 21.06
CA LYS A 211 17.59 20.10 21.25
C LYS A 211 17.54 20.51 22.72
N GLU A 212 17.45 19.57 23.66
CA GLU A 212 17.53 19.87 25.08
C GLU A 212 18.94 20.24 25.51
N GLU A 213 19.96 19.51 25.05
CA GLU A 213 21.38 19.85 25.29
C GLU A 213 21.74 21.22 24.69
N CYS A 214 21.26 21.56 23.48
CA CYS A 214 21.48 22.89 22.92
C CYS A 214 20.83 24.00 23.75
N LYS A 215 19.66 23.76 24.36
CA LYS A 215 19.00 24.76 25.22
C LYS A 215 19.72 24.95 26.55
N SER A 216 20.29 23.90 27.14
CA SER A 216 21.06 24.03 28.38
C SER A 216 22.35 24.81 28.13
N VAL A 217 23.06 24.53 27.03
CA VAL A 217 24.29 25.26 26.67
C VAL A 217 24.01 26.73 26.39
N VAL A 218 22.92 27.06 25.67
CA VAL A 218 22.54 28.46 25.42
C VAL A 218 22.21 29.19 26.72
N LYS A 219 21.47 28.55 27.65
CA LYS A 219 21.18 29.13 28.97
C LYS A 219 22.45 29.39 29.79
N GLU A 220 23.40 28.46 29.81
CA GLU A 220 24.68 28.63 30.50
C GLU A 220 25.47 29.80 29.90
N SER A 221 25.49 29.96 28.58
CA SER A 221 26.16 31.08 27.93
C SER A 221 25.51 32.44 28.22
N GLU A 222 24.17 32.51 28.27
CA GLU A 222 23.44 33.74 28.61
C GLU A 222 23.59 34.12 30.10
N GLU A 223 23.70 33.13 31.00
CA GLU A 223 24.00 33.37 32.41
C GLU A 223 25.46 33.83 32.59
N GLU A 224 26.42 33.23 31.89
CA GLU A 224 27.81 33.68 31.94
C GLU A 224 28.01 35.11 31.41
N ASP A 225 27.32 35.48 30.32
CA ASP A 225 27.42 36.83 29.75
C ASP A 225 26.79 37.87 30.68
N LYS A 226 25.70 37.55 31.38
CA LYS A 226 25.10 38.42 32.40
C LYS A 226 26.00 38.63 33.61
N VAL A 227 26.67 37.58 34.09
CA VAL A 227 27.62 37.68 35.21
C VAL A 227 28.82 38.56 34.83
N LYS A 228 29.35 38.45 33.61
CA LYS A 228 30.45 39.29 33.10
C LYS A 228 30.04 40.75 32.91
N GLU A 229 28.77 41.03 32.58
CA GLU A 229 28.24 42.39 32.50
C GLU A 229 28.09 43.02 33.90
N GLU A 230 27.61 42.28 34.88
CA GLU A 230 27.47 42.75 36.27
C GLU A 230 28.83 43.02 36.95
N GLU A 231 29.85 42.19 36.71
CA GLU A 231 31.21 42.41 37.23
C GLU A 231 31.89 43.66 36.61
N LYS A 232 31.61 43.97 35.34
CA LYS A 232 32.12 45.18 34.68
C LYS A 232 31.52 46.47 35.25
N VAL A 233 30.24 46.45 35.61
CA VAL A 233 29.56 47.63 36.19
C VAL A 233 30.07 47.94 37.60
N GLN A 234 30.63 46.97 38.31
CA GLN A 234 31.22 47.17 39.65
C GLN A 234 32.67 47.67 39.63
N GLN A 235 33.41 47.52 38.53
CA GLN A 235 34.80 48.00 38.42
C GLN A 235 34.94 49.45 37.93
N ASP A 236 33.93 50.02 37.28
CA ASP A 236 33.95 51.41 36.77
C ASP A 236 33.35 52.44 37.76
N GLY A 237 33.04 52.02 39.00
CA GLY A 237 32.35 52.83 40.01
C GLY A 237 33.20 53.33 41.19
N GLU A 238 34.52 53.12 41.18
CA GLU A 238 35.47 53.58 42.22
C GLU A 238 36.31 54.79 41.80
#